data_AF-A0A960FLC8-F1
#
_entry.id   AF-A0A960FLC8-F1
#
_cell.length_a   1.000
_cell.length_b   1.000
_cell.length_c   1.000
_cell.angle_alpha   90.00
_cell.angle_beta   90.00
_cell.angle_gamma   90.00
#
_symmetry.space_group_name_H-M   'P 1'
#
loop_
_entity.id
_entity.type
_entity.pdbx_description
1 polymer ?
#
loop_
_entity_poly.entity_id
_entity_poly.type
_entity_poly.pdbx_seq_one_letter_code
_entity_poly.pdbx_strand_id
1 'polypeptide(L)'
;FVAGFIGQANLWPATLVTQGRDGATVEALGTKVEARAFEALDGPVTLMVRPERIRVCAAADDAPTPCVRLTVTDLVFQGPVVRLAAVAPDGTEIVAHVGPDQDLPLLRPGDEVWCGWEPTAASVLPGVTELAPQRSPDDIERVFS
;
A
#
# COMPACT_ATOMS: atom_id res chain seq x y z
N PHE A 1 -4.95 13.23 14.39
CA PHE A 1 -3.61 12.66 14.69
C PHE A 1 -3.84 11.32 15.39
N VAL A 2 -3.77 10.20 14.66
CA VAL A 2 -3.86 8.86 15.27
C VAL A 2 -2.45 8.50 15.71
N ALA A 3 -2.27 8.32 17.02
CA ALA A 3 -1.02 7.91 17.63
C ALA A 3 -0.69 6.45 17.25
N GLY A 4 0.52 6.24 16.74
CA GLY A 4 1.27 5.00 16.96
C GLY A 4 0.82 3.76 16.19
N PHE A 5 0.95 3.77 14.85
CA PHE A 5 1.29 2.52 14.18
C PHE A 5 2.79 2.26 14.38
N ILE A 6 3.11 1.27 15.22
CA ILE A 6 4.44 0.68 15.26
C ILE A 6 4.59 -0.18 14.00
N GLY A 7 5.21 0.39 12.96
CA GLY A 7 5.46 -0.25 11.67
C GLY A 7 5.25 0.69 10.48
N GLN A 8 5.94 0.45 9.37
CA GLN A 8 5.62 1.14 8.10
C GLN A 8 4.23 0.72 7.64
N ALA A 9 3.45 1.68 7.11
CA ALA A 9 2.12 1.45 6.56
C ALA A 9 1.95 2.30 5.31
N ASN A 10 1.23 1.78 4.32
CA ASN A 10 0.68 2.60 3.25
C ASN A 10 -0.64 3.19 3.72
N LEU A 11 -0.81 4.50 3.54
CA LEU A 11 -1.98 5.26 3.96
C LEU A 11 -2.44 6.07 2.75
N TRP A 12 -3.61 5.78 2.21
CA TRP A 12 -4.12 6.49 1.05
C TRP A 12 -5.45 7.16 1.38
N PRO A 13 -5.64 8.43 0.96
CA PRO A 13 -6.97 9.03 0.98
C PRO A 13 -7.97 8.13 0.26
N ALA A 14 -9.14 7.96 0.86
CA ALA A 14 -10.18 7.09 0.33
C ALA A 14 -11.55 7.72 0.50
N THR A 15 -12.48 7.34 -0.37
CA THR A 15 -13.89 7.75 -0.29
C THR A 15 -14.73 6.59 0.22
N LEU A 16 -15.46 6.80 1.32
CA LEU A 16 -16.38 5.79 1.84
C LEU A 16 -17.55 5.57 0.88
N VAL A 17 -17.76 4.33 0.43
CA VAL A 17 -18.88 3.95 -0.45
C VAL A 17 -20.02 3.37 0.37
N THR A 18 -19.72 2.42 1.24
CA THR A 18 -20.68 1.82 2.16
C THR A 18 -19.97 1.27 3.40
N GLN A 19 -20.67 1.22 4.53
CA GLN A 19 -20.19 0.60 5.75
C GLN A 19 -21.22 -0.41 6.27
N GLY A 20 -20.75 -1.62 6.53
CA GLY A 20 -21.46 -2.66 7.25
C GLY A 20 -21.02 -2.73 8.72
N ARG A 21 -21.46 -3.78 9.43
CA ARG A 21 -21.15 -3.95 10.85
C ARG A 21 -19.65 -4.15 11.14
N ASP A 22 -18.96 -4.91 10.29
CA ASP A 22 -17.57 -5.35 10.53
C ASP A 22 -16.60 -4.93 9.41
N GLY A 23 -17.05 -4.09 8.47
CA GLY A 23 -16.26 -3.73 7.30
C GLY A 23 -16.86 -2.57 6.51
N ALA A 24 -16.09 -2.05 5.57
CA ALA A 24 -16.49 -0.98 4.67
C ALA A 24 -15.97 -1.25 3.25
N THR A 25 -16.69 -0.75 2.27
CA THR A 25 -16.19 -0.60 0.90
C THR A 25 -15.79 0.85 0.72
N VAL A 26 -14.56 1.07 0.25
CA VAL A 26 -14.03 2.39 -0.05
C VAL A 26 -13.52 2.45 -1.49
N GLU A 27 -13.43 3.64 -2.05
CA GLU A 27 -12.75 3.90 -3.32
C GLU A 27 -11.41 4.56 -3.06
N ALA A 28 -10.33 3.92 -3.50
CA ALA A 28 -8.94 4.36 -3.35
C ALA A 28 -8.09 3.76 -4.49
N LEU A 29 -7.01 4.43 -4.88
CA LEU A 29 -6.10 3.94 -5.95
C LEU A 29 -6.84 3.61 -7.27
N GLY A 30 -7.91 4.36 -7.57
CA GLY A 30 -8.74 4.15 -8.75
C GLY A 30 -9.60 2.87 -8.75
N THR A 31 -9.77 2.19 -7.60
CA THR A 31 -10.57 0.96 -7.50
C THR A 31 -11.39 0.90 -6.21
N LYS A 32 -12.40 0.01 -6.19
CA LYS A 32 -13.19 -0.28 -4.99
C LYS A 32 -12.54 -1.38 -4.18
N VAL A 33 -12.31 -1.14 -2.90
CA VAL A 33 -11.62 -2.04 -1.98
C VAL A 33 -12.51 -2.33 -0.78
N GLU A 34 -12.60 -3.60 -0.42
CA GLU A 34 -13.15 -4.03 0.86
C GLU A 34 -12.08 -3.98 1.94
N ALA A 35 -12.43 -3.45 3.10
CA ALA A 35 -11.51 -3.28 4.20
C ALA A 35 -12.24 -3.37 5.54
N ARG A 36 -11.50 -3.71 6.61
CA ARG A 36 -12.04 -3.73 7.97
C ARG A 36 -12.33 -2.31 8.45
N ALA A 37 -13.45 -2.12 9.14
CA ALA A 37 -13.79 -0.89 9.82
C ALA A 37 -14.07 -1.22 11.28
N PHE A 38 -13.36 -0.59 12.21
CA PHE A 38 -13.45 -0.88 13.65
C PHE A 38 -14.37 0.10 14.40
N GLU A 39 -14.76 1.18 13.76
CA GLU A 39 -15.63 2.22 14.29
C GLU A 39 -16.52 2.77 13.18
N ALA A 40 -17.56 3.53 13.56
CA ALA A 40 -18.40 4.22 12.60
C ALA A 40 -17.56 5.27 11.84
N LEU A 41 -17.68 5.27 10.52
CA LEU A 41 -16.93 6.17 9.65
C LEU A 41 -17.86 7.28 9.17
N ASP A 42 -17.47 8.53 9.42
CA ASP A 42 -18.13 9.71 8.87
C ASP A 42 -17.12 10.60 8.13
N GLY A 43 -17.57 11.16 7.00
CA GLY A 43 -16.73 12.06 6.21
C GLY A 43 -15.51 11.39 5.56
N PRO A 44 -14.41 12.13 5.38
CA PRO A 44 -13.21 11.62 4.72
C PRO A 44 -12.56 10.46 5.49
N VAL A 45 -12.04 9.47 4.77
CA VAL A 45 -11.41 8.29 5.36
C VAL A 45 -10.04 8.00 4.75
N THR A 46 -9.25 7.19 5.43
CA THR A 46 -7.94 6.72 4.96
C THR A 46 -7.94 5.20 4.86
N LEU A 47 -7.54 4.67 3.71
CA LEU A 47 -7.25 3.25 3.53
C LEU A 47 -5.83 2.95 4.02
N MET A 48 -5.69 2.04 4.97
CA MET A 48 -4.41 1.55 5.48
C MET A 48 -4.15 0.13 5.02
N VAL A 49 -2.96 -0.12 4.46
CA VAL A 49 -2.45 -1.47 4.17
C VAL A 49 -0.98 -1.55 4.55
N ARG A 50 -0.62 -2.59 5.30
CA ARG A 50 0.79 -2.80 5.69
C ARG A 50 1.62 -3.34 4.52
N PRO A 51 2.88 -2.90 4.31
CA PRO A 51 3.70 -3.31 3.17
C PRO A 51 3.87 -4.83 3.05
N GLU A 52 4.02 -5.54 4.17
CA GLU A 52 4.16 -6.99 4.22
C GLU A 52 2.89 -7.77 3.87
N ARG A 53 1.75 -7.07 3.73
CA ARG A 53 0.48 -7.66 3.29
C ARG A 53 0.19 -7.39 1.81
N ILE A 54 1.03 -6.60 1.13
CA ILE A 54 0.89 -6.35 -0.30
C ILE A 54 1.58 -7.47 -1.05
N ARG A 55 0.79 -8.19 -1.86
CA ARG A 55 1.30 -9.18 -2.81
C ARG A 55 1.55 -8.49 -4.15
N VAL A 56 2.71 -8.72 -4.72
CA VAL A 56 3.12 -8.19 -6.03
C VAL A 56 3.14 -9.34 -7.05
N CYS A 57 2.68 -9.06 -8.25
CA CYS A 57 2.64 -9.99 -9.38
C CYS A 57 3.24 -9.28 -10.60
N ALA A 58 4.06 -10.00 -11.37
CA ALA A 58 4.66 -9.48 -12.61
C ALA A 58 3.72 -9.56 -13.82
N ALA A 59 2.60 -10.30 -13.70
CA ALA A 59 1.57 -10.40 -14.73
C ALA A 59 0.20 -10.09 -14.12
N ALA A 60 -0.64 -9.40 -14.90
CA ALA A 60 -2.00 -9.04 -14.49
C ALA A 60 -2.88 -10.27 -14.20
N ASP A 61 -2.71 -11.35 -14.97
CA ASP A 61 -3.52 -12.56 -14.86
C ASP A 61 -3.30 -13.32 -13.54
N ASP A 62 -2.16 -13.09 -12.89
CA ASP A 62 -1.80 -13.68 -11.59
C ASP A 62 -2.17 -12.77 -10.40
N ALA A 63 -2.63 -11.55 -10.69
CA ALA A 63 -2.85 -10.54 -9.67
C ALA A 63 -4.14 -10.79 -8.86
N PRO A 64 -4.15 -10.47 -7.55
CA PRO A 64 -5.38 -10.49 -6.76
C PRO A 64 -6.43 -9.55 -7.35
N THR A 65 -7.72 -9.84 -7.19
CA THR A 65 -8.79 -8.91 -7.58
C THR A 65 -9.43 -8.31 -6.33
N PRO A 66 -9.52 -6.98 -6.18
CA PRO A 66 -9.03 -5.95 -7.10
C PRO A 66 -7.49 -5.85 -7.09
N CYS A 67 -6.90 -5.48 -8.23
CA CYS A 67 -5.47 -5.16 -8.34
C CYS A 67 -5.27 -3.69 -8.70
N VAL A 68 -4.08 -3.19 -8.38
CA VAL A 68 -3.59 -1.87 -8.77
C VAL A 68 -2.35 -2.09 -9.63
N ARG A 69 -2.35 -1.50 -10.84
CA ARG A 69 -1.18 -1.48 -11.71
C ARG A 69 -0.20 -0.44 -11.22
N LEU A 70 1.09 -0.78 -11.16
CA LEU A 70 2.15 0.06 -10.65
C LEU A 70 3.35 0.09 -11.60
N THR A 71 4.15 1.15 -11.52
CA THR A 71 5.49 1.21 -12.10
C THR A 71 6.51 1.21 -10.97
N VAL A 72 7.44 0.25 -10.98
CA VAL A 72 8.51 0.15 -9.98
C VAL A 72 9.39 1.39 -10.05
N THR A 73 9.67 2.00 -8.91
CA THR A 73 10.54 3.19 -8.80
C THR A 73 11.85 2.88 -8.09
N ASP A 74 11.83 1.98 -7.10
CA ASP A 74 13.01 1.62 -6.33
C ASP A 74 12.92 0.21 -5.74
N LEU A 75 14.06 -0.44 -5.54
CA LEU A 75 14.19 -1.78 -4.97
C LEU A 75 15.35 -1.82 -3.97
N VAL A 76 15.03 -1.98 -2.69
CA VAL A 76 16.02 -2.07 -1.62
C VAL A 76 16.06 -3.50 -1.06
N PHE A 77 17.19 -4.16 -1.19
CA PHE A 77 17.41 -5.53 -0.72
C PHE A 77 17.82 -5.52 0.76
N GLN A 78 17.04 -6.19 1.61
CA GLN A 78 17.24 -6.26 3.06
C GLN A 78 17.32 -7.74 3.50
N GLY A 79 18.37 -8.43 3.04
CA GLY A 79 18.49 -9.88 3.21
C GLY A 79 17.49 -10.62 2.33
N PRO A 80 16.61 -11.48 2.88
CA PRO A 80 15.65 -12.25 2.09
C PRO A 80 14.41 -11.46 1.68
N VAL A 81 14.26 -10.22 2.14
CA VAL A 81 13.12 -9.35 1.84
C VAL A 81 13.59 -8.22 0.91
N VAL A 82 12.78 -7.92 -0.10
CA VAL A 82 12.95 -6.75 -0.96
C VAL A 82 11.87 -5.73 -0.61
N ARG A 83 12.30 -4.52 -0.24
CA ARG A 83 11.40 -3.37 -0.15
C ARG A 83 11.26 -2.77 -1.54
N LEU A 84 10.11 -3.01 -2.16
CA LEU A 84 9.74 -2.51 -3.47
C LEU A 84 8.94 -1.22 -3.28
N ALA A 85 9.45 -0.12 -3.82
CA ALA A 85 8.69 1.12 -3.97
C ALA A 85 8.21 1.24 -5.43
N ALA A 86 6.97 1.68 -5.60
CA ALA A 86 6.35 1.84 -6.91
C ALA A 86 5.29 2.94 -6.87
N VAL A 87 4.85 3.38 -8.04
CA VAL A 87 3.82 4.40 -8.20
C VAL A 87 2.65 3.90 -9.02
N ALA A 88 1.43 4.24 -8.60
CA ALA A 88 0.23 4.05 -9.40
C ALA A 88 0.14 5.10 -10.54
N PRO A 89 -0.78 4.95 -11.51
CA PRO A 89 -0.89 5.88 -12.63
C PRO A 89 -1.24 7.32 -12.23
N ASP A 90 -1.84 7.52 -11.06
CA ASP A 90 -2.13 8.84 -10.50
C ASP A 90 -0.96 9.45 -9.69
N GLY A 91 0.18 8.76 -9.64
CA GLY A 91 1.37 9.17 -8.89
C GLY A 91 1.37 8.74 -7.43
N THR A 92 0.33 8.06 -6.94
CA THR A 92 0.29 7.57 -5.56
C THR A 92 1.40 6.55 -5.32
N GLU A 93 2.15 6.74 -4.23
CA GLU A 93 3.22 5.83 -3.84
C GLU A 93 2.67 4.58 -3.12
N ILE A 94 3.27 3.43 -3.43
CA ILE A 94 3.03 2.14 -2.79
C ILE A 94 4.38 1.53 -2.41
N VAL A 95 4.46 1.01 -1.20
CA VAL A 95 5.59 0.23 -0.69
C VAL A 95 5.12 -1.18 -0.34
N ALA A 96 5.78 -2.19 -0.91
CA ALA A 96 5.56 -3.60 -0.61
C ALA A 96 6.84 -4.23 -0.02
N HIS A 97 6.67 -5.17 0.91
CA HIS A 97 7.76 -6.05 1.36
C HIS A 97 7.58 -7.41 0.70
N VAL A 98 8.41 -7.67 -0.30
CA VAL A 98 8.40 -8.90 -1.08
C VAL A 98 9.32 -9.92 -0.41
N GLY A 99 8.72 -11.01 0.08
CA GLY A 99 9.45 -12.15 0.62
C GLY A 99 9.87 -13.16 -0.45
N PRO A 100 10.67 -14.17 -0.09
CA PRO A 100 11.17 -15.19 -1.02
C PRO A 100 10.09 -16.16 -1.52
N ASP A 101 8.91 -16.14 -0.90
CA ASP A 101 7.73 -16.91 -1.29
C ASP A 101 6.97 -16.30 -2.48
N GLN A 102 7.27 -15.05 -2.84
CA GLN A 102 6.74 -14.42 -4.05
C GLN A 102 7.72 -14.66 -5.20
N ASP A 103 7.35 -15.58 -6.10
CA ASP A 103 8.13 -15.90 -7.30
C ASP A 103 8.01 -14.77 -8.32
N LEU A 104 8.87 -13.75 -8.17
CA LEU A 104 8.96 -12.61 -9.08
C LEU A 104 10.22 -12.71 -9.95
N PRO A 105 10.15 -12.28 -11.22
CA PRO A 105 11.35 -12.10 -12.03
C PRO A 105 12.25 -11.02 -11.41
N LEU A 106 13.47 -10.88 -11.94
CA LEU A 106 14.36 -9.80 -11.54
C LEU A 106 13.80 -8.44 -12.01
N LEU A 107 13.05 -7.78 -11.14
CA LEU A 107 12.46 -6.46 -11.36
C LEU A 107 13.53 -5.35 -11.33
N ARG A 108 13.22 -4.24 -12.01
CA ARG A 108 14.02 -3.01 -12.09
C ARG A 108 13.12 -1.78 -12.03
N PRO A 109 13.65 -0.62 -11.61
CA PRO A 109 12.96 0.66 -11.81
C PRO A 109 12.51 0.83 -13.27
N GLY A 110 11.26 1.22 -13.46
CA GLY A 110 10.58 1.33 -14.76
C GLY A 110 9.74 0.11 -15.14
N ASP A 111 9.92 -1.04 -14.50
CA ASP A 111 9.11 -2.23 -14.78
C ASP A 111 7.65 -2.04 -14.32
N GLU A 112 6.71 -2.58 -15.09
CA GLU A 112 5.30 -2.62 -14.75
C GLU A 112 4.99 -3.87 -13.91
N VAL A 113 4.24 -3.68 -12.83
CA VAL A 113 3.78 -4.76 -11.94
C VAL A 113 2.34 -4.51 -11.50
N TRP A 114 1.73 -5.51 -10.89
CA TRP A 114 0.42 -5.40 -10.26
C TRP A 114 0.54 -5.75 -8.79
N CYS A 115 -0.24 -5.07 -7.95
CA CYS A 115 -0.33 -5.43 -6.55
C CYS A 115 -1.77 -5.61 -6.09
N GLY A 116 -1.94 -6.39 -5.03
CA GLY A 116 -3.20 -6.52 -4.31
C GLY A 116 -2.97 -7.08 -2.91
N TRP A 117 -4.05 -7.20 -2.16
CA TRP A 117 -4.04 -7.73 -0.80
C TRP A 117 -5.40 -8.36 -0.50
N GLU A 118 -5.42 -9.24 0.51
CA GLU A 118 -6.67 -9.77 1.04
C GLU A 118 -7.50 -8.64 1.69
N PRO A 119 -8.84 -8.63 1.58
CA PRO A 119 -9.69 -7.61 2.22
C PRO A 119 -9.42 -7.48 3.73
N THR A 120 -9.11 -8.60 4.40
CA THR A 120 -8.78 -8.62 5.82
C THR A 120 -7.42 -7.98 6.13
N ALA A 121 -6.54 -7.77 5.16
CA ALA A 121 -5.29 -7.04 5.36
C ALA A 121 -5.46 -5.51 5.36
N ALA A 122 -6.56 -5.01 4.81
CA ALA A 122 -6.88 -3.60 4.77
C ALA A 122 -7.69 -3.15 6.00
N SER A 123 -7.51 -1.90 6.39
CA SER A 123 -8.31 -1.24 7.42
C SER A 123 -8.63 0.18 7.02
N VAL A 124 -9.83 0.65 7.35
CA VAL A 124 -10.26 2.02 7.10
C VAL A 124 -10.19 2.80 8.41
N LEU A 125 -9.53 3.95 8.37
CA LEU A 125 -9.36 4.86 9.48
C LEU A 125 -10.17 6.14 9.22
N PRO A 126 -10.75 6.76 10.27
CA PRO A 126 -11.42 8.06 10.13
C PRO A 126 -10.42 9.19 9.82
N GLY A 127 -10.87 10.16 9.01
CA GLY A 127 -10.10 11.31 8.58
C GLY A 127 -9.19 11.05 7.37
N VAL A 128 -8.72 12.14 6.74
CA VAL A 128 -7.62 12.08 5.76
C VAL A 128 -6.31 12.16 6.51
N THR A 129 -5.46 11.14 6.37
CA THR A 129 -4.06 11.28 6.76
C THR A 129 -3.33 12.04 5.67
N GLU A 130 -2.82 13.23 6.00
CA GLU A 130 -1.74 13.83 5.20
C GLU A 130 -0.51 12.93 5.34
N LEU A 131 -0.18 12.21 4.26
CA LEU A 131 1.08 11.49 4.17
C LEU A 131 2.23 12.48 4.31
N ALA A 132 3.05 12.35 5.36
CA ALA A 132 4.45 12.71 5.21
C ALA A 132 5.05 11.74 4.17
N PRO A 133 5.90 12.20 3.23
CA PRO A 133 6.56 11.32 2.28
C PRO A 133 7.23 10.17 3.04
N GLN A 134 7.04 8.93 2.55
CA GLN A 134 7.69 7.76 3.11
C GLN A 134 9.19 7.95 2.90
N ARG A 135 9.90 8.42 3.95
CA ARG A 135 11.32 8.79 3.87
C ARG A 135 12.10 7.76 3.07
N SER A 136 12.78 8.26 2.05
CA SER A 136 13.70 7.47 1.24
C SER A 136 14.90 7.06 2.11
N PRO A 137 15.56 5.93 1.83
CA PRO A 137 16.80 5.57 2.52
C PRO A 137 17.86 6.69 2.47
N ASP A 138 17.86 7.52 1.43
CA ASP A 138 18.76 8.67 1.26
C ASP A 138 18.59 9.75 2.35
N ASP A 139 17.47 9.76 3.08
CA ASP A 139 17.25 10.69 4.18
C ASP A 139 18.08 10.36 5.43
N ILE A 140 18.68 9.17 5.52
CA ILE A 140 19.53 8.76 6.64
C ILE A 140 20.95 9.32 6.50
N GLU A 141 21.46 9.52 5.27
CA GLU A 141 22.84 10.01 5.06
C GLU A 141 23.03 11.49 5.35
N ARG A 142 21.95 12.28 5.46
CA ARG A 142 22.02 13.73 5.75
C ARG A 142 22.01 14.08 7.24
N VAL A 143 21.91 13.10 8.13
CA VAL A 143 21.94 13.34 9.59
C VAL A 143 23.36 13.26 10.17
N PHE A 144 24.34 12.88 9.35
CA PHE A 144 25.76 12.77 9.76
C PHE A 144 26.73 13.62 8.92
N SER A 145 26.23 14.63 8.21
CA SER A 145 27.04 15.65 7.52
C SER A 145 26.99 17.00 8.23
#